data_AF-A0A2N1PU09-F1
#
_entry.id   AF-A0A2N1PU09-F1
#
_cell.length_a   1.000
_cell.length_b   1.000
_cell.length_c   1.000
_cell.angle_alpha   90.00
_cell.angle_beta   90.00
_cell.angle_gamma   90.00
#
_symmetry.space_group_name_H-M   'P 1'
#
loop_
_entity.id
_entity.type
_entity.pdbx_description
1 polymer ?
#
loop_
_entity_poly.entity_id
_entity_poly.type
_entity_poly.pdbx_seq_one_letter_code
_entity_poly.pdbx_strand_id
1 'polypeptide(L)'
;MKFKDFKYERPNLEEYIEKAKKIISLIGENESLETEIKAIKDWFDINDEIESMITLVSIRNSLNTQDEFYEKEQEFFDDNVPQLQQYDHIFSSKILKSKNRKALEKEFGELLFKSAELRQKTFDPKIIPLLQQENKLSTEYSKLLASAKLEFEGGTYNLSQMGPFLQNLNRDIRHRAQLKVSEFFENNEEQLDRIYDDMVKVRTKIAHELGYENYVQLGYDRLGRTDYDYKDVKNYRDQIYRDVVPLVTELKKRDAKRIGIENP
;
A
#
# COMPACT_ATOMS: atom_id res chain seq x y z
N MET A 1 8.84 15.94 -20.88
CA MET A 1 8.80 14.49 -21.16
C MET A 1 7.39 13.99 -20.85
N LYS A 2 6.77 13.14 -21.67
CA LYS A 2 5.46 12.53 -21.36
C LYS A 2 5.67 11.23 -20.58
N PHE A 3 4.67 10.77 -19.82
CA PHE A 3 4.79 9.54 -19.02
C PHE A 3 5.23 8.31 -19.83
N LYS A 4 4.69 8.16 -21.04
CA LYS A 4 5.07 7.07 -21.95
C LYS A 4 6.55 7.09 -22.36
N ASP A 5 7.23 8.22 -22.23
CA ASP A 5 8.64 8.40 -22.61
C ASP A 5 9.58 8.04 -21.43
N PHE A 6 9.05 7.78 -20.22
CA PHE A 6 9.87 7.41 -19.07
C PHE A 6 10.45 6.02 -19.31
N LYS A 7 11.77 5.87 -19.29
CA LYS A 7 12.40 4.57 -19.52
C LYS A 7 12.28 3.72 -18.26
N TYR A 8 11.77 2.50 -18.42
CA TYR A 8 11.91 1.48 -17.38
C TYR A 8 13.16 0.66 -17.66
N GLU A 9 13.93 0.41 -16.62
CA GLU A 9 15.07 -0.51 -16.62
C GLU A 9 15.10 -1.21 -15.27
N ARG A 10 15.15 -2.55 -15.27
CA ARG A 10 15.17 -3.31 -14.03
C ARG A 10 16.44 -2.93 -13.24
N PRO A 11 16.31 -2.47 -11.98
CA PRO A 11 17.46 -2.11 -11.16
C PRO A 11 18.40 -3.29 -10.94
N ASN A 12 19.71 -3.05 -10.99
CA ASN A 12 20.70 -4.02 -10.51
C ASN A 12 20.72 -3.97 -8.97
N LEU A 13 20.07 -4.94 -8.34
CA LEU A 13 19.94 -4.99 -6.89
C LEU A 13 21.28 -5.19 -6.18
N GLU A 14 22.21 -5.95 -6.76
CA GLU A 14 23.54 -6.13 -6.18
C GLU A 14 24.31 -4.80 -6.14
N GLU A 15 24.26 -4.04 -7.23
CA GLU A 15 24.89 -2.72 -7.29
C GLU A 15 24.24 -1.73 -6.32
N TYR A 16 22.89 -1.72 -6.25
CA TYR A 16 22.16 -0.92 -5.27
C TYR A 16 22.57 -1.27 -3.84
N ILE A 17 22.66 -2.57 -3.51
CA ILE A 17 23.03 -3.05 -2.18
C ILE A 17 24.45 -2.61 -1.80
N GLU A 18 25.41 -2.70 -2.72
CA GLU A 18 26.78 -2.26 -2.44
C GLU A 18 26.87 -0.74 -2.25
N LYS A 19 26.14 0.04 -3.05
CA LYS A 19 26.01 1.50 -2.85
C LYS A 19 25.37 1.82 -1.50
N ALA A 20 24.25 1.16 -1.17
CA ALA A 20 23.53 1.30 0.09
C ALA A 20 24.44 1.06 1.30
N LYS A 21 25.16 -0.07 1.34
CA LYS A 21 26.10 -0.39 2.41
C LYS A 21 27.19 0.67 2.56
N LYS A 22 27.77 1.13 1.44
CA LYS A 22 28.80 2.16 1.44
C LYS A 22 28.28 3.48 2.02
N ILE A 23 27.10 3.93 1.58
CA ILE A 23 26.48 5.18 2.06
C ILE A 23 26.14 5.07 3.55
N ILE A 24 25.46 3.99 3.96
CA ILE A 24 25.05 3.77 5.36
C ILE A 24 26.27 3.67 6.30
N SER A 25 27.41 3.16 5.81
CA SER A 25 28.65 3.09 6.60
C SER A 25 29.16 4.47 7.06
N LEU A 26 28.81 5.54 6.33
CA LEU A 26 29.17 6.93 6.61
C LEU A 26 28.18 7.63 7.54
N ILE A 27 27.32 6.88 8.22
CA ILE A 27 26.39 7.37 9.24
C ILE A 27 26.74 6.72 10.59
N GLY A 28 26.76 7.51 11.66
CA GLY A 28 26.89 7.03 13.04
C GLY A 28 27.95 7.73 13.88
N GLU A 29 28.24 7.14 15.04
CA GLU A 29 28.99 7.77 16.16
C GLU A 29 30.39 8.31 15.81
N ASN A 30 31.07 7.76 14.80
CA ASN A 30 32.42 8.18 14.44
C ASN A 30 32.47 9.27 13.37
N GLU A 31 31.35 9.60 12.75
CA GLU A 31 31.32 10.48 11.59
C GLU A 31 31.08 11.95 11.95
N SER A 32 31.53 12.84 11.07
CA SER A 32 31.26 14.27 11.17
C SER A 32 29.83 14.57 10.75
N LEU A 33 29.22 15.65 11.28
CA LEU A 33 27.88 16.07 10.88
C LEU A 33 27.78 16.30 9.36
N GLU A 34 28.80 16.91 8.75
CA GLU A 34 28.83 17.16 7.30
C GLU A 34 28.83 15.86 6.50
N THR A 35 29.63 14.88 6.94
CA THR A 35 29.67 13.53 6.34
C THR A 35 28.30 12.86 6.41
N GLU A 36 27.66 12.90 7.58
CA GLU A 36 26.34 12.27 7.77
C GLU A 36 25.25 12.96 6.95
N ILE A 37 25.24 14.30 6.89
CA ILE A 37 24.27 15.04 6.07
C ILE A 37 24.41 14.63 4.60
N LYS A 38 25.65 14.54 4.10
CA LYS A 38 25.89 14.09 2.73
C LYS A 38 25.42 12.65 2.53
N ALA A 39 25.77 11.73 3.44
CA ALA A 39 25.38 10.33 3.35
C ALA A 39 23.85 10.14 3.39
N ILE A 40 23.13 10.91 4.20
CA ILE A 40 21.65 10.87 4.26
C ILE A 40 21.04 11.36 2.93
N LYS A 41 21.61 12.41 2.31
CA LYS A 41 21.16 12.88 0.99
C LYS A 41 21.45 11.86 -0.10
N ASP A 42 22.66 11.30 -0.13
CA ASP A 42 23.03 10.22 -1.06
C ASP A 42 22.12 8.99 -0.87
N TRP A 43 21.70 8.70 0.37
CA TRP A 43 20.75 7.62 0.69
C TRP A 43 19.37 7.88 0.09
N PHE A 44 18.87 9.12 0.15
CA PHE A 44 17.61 9.48 -0.50
C PHE A 44 17.72 9.38 -2.02
N ASP A 45 18.81 9.87 -2.61
CA ASP A 45 19.01 9.83 -4.06
C ASP A 45 18.99 8.40 -4.63
N ILE A 46 19.68 7.44 -3.99
CA ILE A 46 19.65 6.04 -4.47
C ILE A 46 18.29 5.36 -4.27
N ASN A 47 17.52 5.79 -3.27
CA ASN A 47 16.17 5.27 -3.05
C ASN A 47 15.18 5.85 -4.06
N ASP A 48 15.29 7.13 -4.40
CA ASP A 48 14.49 7.76 -5.45
C ASP A 48 14.68 7.05 -6.81
N GLU A 49 15.91 6.63 -7.13
CA GLU A 49 16.20 5.87 -8.36
C GLU A 49 15.47 4.52 -8.41
N ILE A 50 15.53 3.73 -7.34
CA ILE A 50 14.90 2.41 -7.30
C ILE A 50 13.37 2.52 -7.18
N GLU A 51 12.87 3.44 -6.36
CA GLU A 51 11.44 3.71 -6.22
C GLU A 51 10.81 4.20 -7.53
N SER A 52 11.56 4.96 -8.34
CA SER A 52 11.12 5.36 -9.68
C SER A 52 10.83 4.15 -10.57
N MET A 53 11.70 3.13 -10.54
CA MET A 53 11.53 1.91 -11.35
C MET A 53 10.39 1.04 -10.82
N ILE A 54 10.30 0.87 -9.49
CA ILE A 54 9.19 0.16 -8.83
C ILE A 54 7.85 0.82 -9.19
N THR A 55 7.78 2.15 -9.10
CA THR A 55 6.57 2.92 -9.41
C THR A 55 6.18 2.81 -10.87
N LEU A 56 7.15 2.87 -11.80
CA LEU A 56 6.89 2.68 -13.22
C LEU A 56 6.27 1.31 -13.52
N VAL A 57 6.78 0.25 -12.92
CA VAL A 57 6.22 -1.11 -13.07
C VAL A 57 4.84 -1.20 -12.47
N SER A 58 4.65 -0.70 -11.24
CA SER A 58 3.33 -0.72 -10.59
C SER A 58 2.26 -0.02 -11.44
N ILE A 59 2.57 1.18 -11.96
CA ILE A 59 1.64 1.91 -12.83
C ILE A 59 1.37 1.12 -14.11
N ARG A 60 2.41 0.65 -14.81
CA ARG A 60 2.23 -0.01 -16.11
C ARG A 60 1.55 -1.37 -16.00
N ASN A 61 1.85 -2.14 -14.96
CA ASN A 61 1.15 -3.37 -14.64
C ASN A 61 -0.33 -3.10 -14.32
N SER A 62 -0.63 -2.05 -13.52
CA SER A 62 -2.02 -1.70 -13.20
C SER A 62 -2.84 -1.21 -14.40
N LEU A 63 -2.19 -0.64 -15.43
CA LEU A 63 -2.85 -0.24 -16.66
C LEU A 63 -3.25 -1.44 -17.53
N ASN A 64 -2.45 -2.51 -17.51
CA ASN A 64 -2.76 -3.76 -18.20
C ASN A 64 -2.12 -4.95 -17.48
N THR A 65 -2.87 -5.61 -16.62
CA THR A 65 -2.41 -6.79 -15.84
C THR A 65 -2.27 -8.06 -16.70
N GLN A 66 -2.48 -7.98 -18.01
CA GLN A 66 -2.24 -9.06 -18.98
C GLN A 66 -0.92 -8.84 -19.75
N ASP A 67 -0.22 -7.74 -19.51
CA ASP A 67 1.12 -7.52 -20.06
C ASP A 67 2.14 -8.38 -19.31
N GLU A 68 2.52 -9.51 -19.91
CA GLU A 68 3.45 -10.47 -19.31
C GLU A 68 4.80 -9.84 -18.89
N PHE A 69 5.24 -8.78 -19.56
CA PHE A 69 6.49 -8.12 -19.21
C PHE A 69 6.33 -7.44 -17.85
N TYR A 70 5.36 -6.54 -17.71
CA TYR A 70 5.16 -5.82 -16.45
C TYR A 70 4.65 -6.69 -15.31
N GLU A 71 3.96 -7.79 -15.63
CA GLU A 71 3.61 -8.81 -14.65
C GLU A 71 4.86 -9.45 -14.04
N LYS A 72 5.80 -9.92 -14.87
CA LYS A 72 7.07 -10.52 -14.39
C LYS A 72 7.95 -9.51 -13.66
N GLU A 73 7.92 -8.24 -14.06
CA GLU A 73 8.62 -7.18 -13.31
C GLU A 73 7.96 -6.90 -11.95
N GLN A 74 6.62 -6.96 -11.86
CA GLN A 74 5.91 -6.81 -10.59
C GLN A 74 6.25 -7.97 -9.65
N GLU A 75 6.22 -9.21 -10.14
CA GLU A 75 6.62 -10.40 -9.36
C GLU A 75 8.07 -10.30 -8.86
N PHE A 76 8.98 -9.81 -9.72
CA PHE A 76 10.36 -9.56 -9.32
C PHE A 76 10.43 -8.58 -8.14
N PHE A 77 9.69 -7.47 -8.17
CA PHE A 77 9.69 -6.52 -7.06
C PHE A 77 8.98 -7.05 -5.81
N ASP A 78 7.88 -7.80 -5.96
CA ASP A 78 7.17 -8.43 -4.84
C ASP A 78 8.09 -9.36 -4.03
N ASP A 79 8.98 -10.09 -4.73
CA ASP A 79 9.97 -10.98 -4.12
C ASP A 79 11.20 -10.24 -3.57
N ASN A 80 11.70 -9.20 -4.24
CA ASN A 80 13.00 -8.64 -3.92
C ASN A 80 12.95 -7.37 -3.05
N VAL A 81 11.91 -6.55 -3.14
CA VAL A 81 11.79 -5.31 -2.33
C VAL A 81 11.82 -5.59 -0.82
N PRO A 82 11.18 -6.65 -0.28
CA PRO A 82 11.30 -6.99 1.14
C PRO A 82 12.75 -7.20 1.62
N GLN A 83 13.64 -7.65 0.73
CA GLN A 83 15.07 -7.79 1.08
C GLN A 83 15.78 -6.46 1.17
N LEU A 84 15.31 -5.43 0.46
CA LEU A 84 15.92 -4.10 0.49
C LEU A 84 15.54 -3.33 1.77
N GLN A 85 14.37 -3.63 2.36
CA GLN A 85 13.91 -3.03 3.62
C GLN A 85 14.88 -3.24 4.79
N GLN A 86 15.76 -4.25 4.74
CA GLN A 86 16.81 -4.41 5.75
C GLN A 86 17.76 -3.20 5.78
N TYR A 87 18.04 -2.58 4.63
CA TYR A 87 18.93 -1.43 4.54
C TYR A 87 18.25 -0.16 5.06
N ASP A 88 16.94 0.00 4.86
CA ASP A 88 16.14 1.02 5.55
C ASP A 88 16.18 0.86 7.06
N HIS A 89 16.11 -0.38 7.54
CA HIS A 89 16.19 -0.68 8.97
C HIS A 89 17.58 -0.35 9.55
N ILE A 90 18.66 -0.70 8.83
CA ILE A 90 20.03 -0.36 9.24
C ILE A 90 20.23 1.16 9.21
N PHE A 91 19.82 1.84 8.13
CA PHE A 91 19.83 3.29 8.01
C PHE A 91 19.12 3.96 9.18
N SER A 92 17.89 3.52 9.48
CA SER A 92 17.08 4.01 10.60
C SER A 92 17.79 3.82 11.93
N SER A 93 18.36 2.64 12.19
CA SER A 93 19.14 2.41 13.41
C SER A 93 20.36 3.33 13.49
N LYS A 94 21.00 3.63 12.37
CA LYS A 94 22.24 4.43 12.31
C LYS A 94 21.97 5.90 12.60
N ILE A 95 20.94 6.49 11.99
CA ILE A 95 20.56 7.89 12.26
C ILE A 95 20.08 8.08 13.71
N LEU A 96 19.36 7.09 14.28
CA LEU A 96 18.88 7.15 15.67
C LEU A 96 20.01 7.07 16.70
N LYS A 97 21.10 6.38 16.37
CA LYS A 97 22.30 6.21 17.22
C LYS A 97 23.37 7.26 16.95
N SER A 98 23.20 8.14 15.97
CA SER A 98 24.20 9.16 15.66
C SER A 98 24.42 10.11 16.86
N LYS A 99 25.68 10.41 17.17
CA LYS A 99 26.04 11.45 18.15
C LYS A 99 25.56 12.85 17.70
N ASN A 100 25.35 13.05 16.41
CA ASN A 100 24.91 14.31 15.84
C ASN A 100 23.38 14.40 15.70
N ARG A 101 22.61 13.45 16.26
CA ARG A 101 21.14 13.35 16.11
C ARG A 101 20.41 14.69 16.23
N LYS A 102 20.69 15.50 17.26
CA LYS A 102 20.03 16.82 17.44
C LYS A 102 20.27 17.79 16.29
N ALA A 103 21.47 17.78 15.71
CA ALA A 103 21.80 18.63 14.58
C ALA A 103 21.15 18.09 13.29
N LEU A 104 21.08 16.76 13.13
CA LEU A 104 20.38 16.12 12.03
C LEU A 104 18.85 16.34 12.11
N GLU A 105 18.25 16.30 13.30
CA GLU A 105 16.84 16.64 13.53
C GLU A 105 16.54 18.10 13.14
N LYS A 106 17.49 19.02 13.35
CA LYS A 106 17.38 20.40 12.91
C LYS A 106 17.47 20.56 11.39
N GLU A 107 18.33 19.77 10.74
CA GLU A 107 18.52 19.81 9.28
C GLU A 107 17.35 19.14 8.52
N PHE A 108 16.91 17.96 8.97
CA PHE A 108 15.95 17.11 8.24
C PHE A 108 14.54 17.09 8.85
N GLY A 109 14.37 17.61 10.07
CA GLY A 109 13.11 17.60 10.80
C GLY A 109 12.92 16.33 11.66
N GLU A 110 12.15 16.47 12.74
CA GLU A 110 11.89 15.38 13.70
C GLU A 110 11.11 14.21 13.11
N LEU A 111 10.30 14.45 12.06
CA LEU A 111 9.45 13.41 11.46
C LEU A 111 10.28 12.26 10.86
N LEU A 112 11.48 12.56 10.32
CA LEU A 112 12.39 11.52 9.82
C LEU A 112 12.77 10.55 10.93
N PHE A 113 13.04 11.07 12.13
CA PHE A 113 13.47 10.29 13.29
C PHE A 113 12.31 9.52 13.92
N LYS A 114 11.12 10.14 14.03
CA LYS A 114 9.91 9.43 14.46
C LYS A 114 9.56 8.28 13.51
N SER A 115 9.70 8.51 12.20
CA SER A 115 9.53 7.47 11.18
C SER A 115 10.58 6.36 11.32
N ALA A 116 11.84 6.72 11.61
CA ALA A 116 12.90 5.75 11.87
C ALA A 116 12.61 4.88 13.10
N GLU A 117 12.09 5.47 14.18
CA GLU A 117 11.68 4.74 15.39
C GLU A 117 10.57 3.73 15.09
N LEU A 118 9.58 4.10 14.26
CA LEU A 118 8.56 3.16 13.82
C LEU A 118 9.15 2.04 12.95
N ARG A 119 10.03 2.36 11.99
CA ARG A 119 10.70 1.34 11.16
C ARG A 119 11.48 0.31 11.98
N GLN A 120 12.05 0.72 13.13
CA GLN A 120 12.69 -0.23 14.04
C GLN A 120 11.71 -1.25 14.65
N LYS A 121 10.44 -0.89 14.80
CA LYS A 121 9.40 -1.76 15.38
C LYS A 121 8.67 -2.60 14.33
N THR A 122 8.68 -2.19 13.06
CA THR A 122 7.84 -2.80 12.01
C THR A 122 8.59 -3.78 11.10
N PHE A 123 9.88 -3.99 11.33
CA PHE A 123 10.73 -4.84 10.48
C PHE A 123 11.74 -5.63 11.29
N ASP A 124 11.93 -6.89 10.90
CA ASP A 124 13.01 -7.78 11.30
C ASP A 124 13.33 -8.69 10.10
N PRO A 125 14.60 -9.00 9.78
CA PRO A 125 14.94 -9.90 8.67
C PRO A 125 14.18 -11.24 8.68
N LYS A 126 13.79 -11.76 9.86
CA LYS A 126 13.04 -13.03 9.96
C LYS A 126 11.64 -12.98 9.33
N ILE A 127 11.05 -11.80 9.17
CA ILE A 127 9.72 -11.66 8.56
C ILE A 127 9.75 -11.47 7.04
N ILE A 128 10.93 -11.38 6.40
CA ILE A 128 11.07 -11.20 4.94
C ILE A 128 10.23 -12.21 4.15
N PRO A 129 10.24 -13.53 4.43
CA PRO A 129 9.42 -14.49 3.70
C PRO A 129 7.90 -14.22 3.84
N LEU A 130 7.48 -13.71 4.99
CA LEU A 130 6.07 -13.38 5.24
C LEU A 130 5.66 -12.10 4.49
N LEU A 131 6.57 -11.13 4.35
CA LEU A 131 6.34 -9.93 3.54
C LEU A 131 6.21 -10.26 2.05
N GLN A 132 7.05 -11.18 1.54
CA GLN A 132 6.94 -11.67 0.16
C GLN A 132 5.57 -12.36 -0.07
N GLN A 133 5.12 -13.18 0.89
CA GLN A 133 3.80 -13.79 0.84
C GLN A 133 2.68 -12.74 0.88
N GLU A 134 2.77 -11.74 1.75
CA GLU A 134 1.82 -10.61 1.83
C GLU A 134 1.72 -9.87 0.49
N ASN A 135 2.86 -9.57 -0.15
CA ASN A 135 2.89 -8.91 -1.46
C ASN A 135 2.22 -9.76 -2.55
N LYS A 136 2.56 -11.05 -2.62
CA LYS A 136 1.97 -11.97 -3.61
C LYS A 136 0.44 -12.06 -3.50
N LEU A 137 -0.09 -12.13 -2.28
CA LEU A 137 -1.54 -12.15 -2.05
C LEU A 137 -2.20 -10.84 -2.52
N SER A 138 -1.55 -9.70 -2.32
CA SER A 138 -2.04 -8.39 -2.80
C SER A 138 -2.05 -8.31 -4.33
N THR A 139 -1.00 -8.81 -4.97
CA THR A 139 -0.91 -8.88 -6.44
C THR A 139 -1.95 -9.84 -7.02
N GLU A 140 -2.14 -10.99 -6.40
CA GLU A 140 -3.17 -11.97 -6.79
C GLU A 140 -4.59 -11.38 -6.71
N TYR A 141 -4.93 -10.70 -5.62
CA TYR A 141 -6.20 -10.00 -5.49
C TYR A 141 -6.44 -9.00 -6.62
N SER A 142 -5.42 -8.18 -6.90
CA SER A 142 -5.51 -7.14 -7.94
C SER A 142 -5.70 -7.76 -9.32
N LYS A 143 -4.97 -8.85 -9.63
CA LYS A 143 -5.09 -9.59 -10.88
C LYS A 143 -6.46 -10.23 -11.04
N LEU A 144 -7.01 -10.82 -9.97
CA LEU A 144 -8.34 -11.41 -9.99
C LEU A 144 -9.41 -10.37 -10.35
N LEU A 145 -9.41 -9.21 -9.69
CA LEU A 145 -10.36 -8.14 -10.01
C LEU A 145 -10.17 -7.58 -11.43
N ALA A 146 -8.92 -7.44 -11.89
CA ALA A 146 -8.61 -6.96 -13.23
C ALA A 146 -8.99 -7.95 -14.34
N SER A 147 -9.13 -9.24 -14.02
CA SER A 147 -9.55 -10.29 -14.97
C SER A 147 -11.02 -10.20 -15.39
N ALA A 148 -11.82 -9.37 -14.71
CA ALA A 148 -13.24 -9.24 -14.91
C ALA A 148 -13.62 -8.91 -16.38
N LYS A 149 -14.40 -9.81 -16.99
CA LYS A 149 -14.99 -9.67 -18.32
C LYS A 149 -16.50 -9.92 -18.23
N LEU A 150 -17.26 -8.85 -18.03
CA LEU A 150 -18.70 -8.88 -17.84
C LEU A 150 -19.40 -8.62 -19.18
N GLU A 151 -20.09 -9.62 -19.71
CA GLU A 151 -20.98 -9.43 -20.86
C GLU A 151 -22.27 -8.72 -20.44
N PHE A 152 -22.54 -7.56 -21.02
CA PHE A 152 -23.69 -6.73 -20.68
C PHE A 152 -24.09 -5.86 -21.88
N GLU A 153 -25.39 -5.69 -22.17
CA GLU A 153 -25.89 -4.82 -23.27
C GLU A 153 -25.15 -4.99 -24.62
N GLY A 154 -24.77 -6.22 -24.97
CA GLY A 154 -24.07 -6.55 -26.22
C GLY A 154 -22.57 -6.21 -26.25
N GLY A 155 -21.99 -5.75 -25.14
CA GLY A 155 -20.56 -5.50 -24.98
C GLY A 155 -19.92 -6.34 -23.87
N THR A 156 -18.60 -6.23 -23.75
CA THR A 156 -17.81 -6.83 -22.67
C THR A 156 -17.09 -5.73 -21.90
N TYR A 157 -17.28 -5.69 -20.59
CA TYR A 157 -16.80 -4.62 -19.72
C TYR A 157 -16.01 -5.16 -18.54
N ASN A 158 -15.04 -4.38 -18.04
CA ASN A 158 -14.48 -4.63 -16.71
C ASN A 158 -15.36 -4.00 -15.60
N LEU A 159 -15.04 -4.27 -14.33
CA LEU A 159 -15.81 -3.77 -13.18
C LEU A 159 -15.98 -2.24 -13.17
N SER A 160 -14.92 -1.49 -13.50
CA SER A 160 -14.96 -0.02 -13.53
C SER A 160 -15.84 0.52 -14.66
N GLN A 161 -15.76 -0.11 -15.83
CA GLN A 161 -16.57 0.22 -17.00
C GLN A 161 -18.07 -0.06 -16.80
N MET A 162 -18.47 -0.81 -15.76
CA MET A 162 -19.87 -0.99 -15.40
C MET A 162 -20.51 0.26 -14.76
N GLY A 163 -19.70 1.22 -14.30
CA GLY A 163 -20.15 2.44 -13.61
C GLY A 163 -21.31 3.19 -14.29
N PRO A 164 -21.24 3.49 -15.60
CA PRO A 164 -22.34 4.14 -16.33
C PRO A 164 -23.67 3.35 -16.30
N PHE A 165 -23.62 2.01 -16.33
CA PHE A 165 -24.82 1.18 -16.26
C PHE A 165 -25.42 1.14 -14.85
N LEU A 166 -24.57 1.09 -13.82
CA LEU A 166 -24.97 1.16 -12.41
C LEU A 166 -25.65 2.50 -12.05
N GLN A 167 -25.39 3.56 -12.82
CA GLN A 167 -25.95 4.89 -12.61
C GLN A 167 -26.98 5.29 -13.69
N ASN A 168 -27.38 4.37 -14.57
CA ASN A 168 -28.30 4.64 -15.66
C ASN A 168 -29.67 5.15 -15.15
N LEU A 169 -30.35 6.02 -15.90
CA LEU A 169 -31.69 6.51 -15.51
C LEU A 169 -32.74 5.40 -15.45
N ASN A 170 -32.62 4.39 -16.32
CA ASN A 170 -33.51 3.23 -16.33
C ASN A 170 -33.17 2.28 -15.17
N ARG A 171 -34.15 2.05 -14.28
CA ARG A 171 -34.00 1.19 -13.10
C ARG A 171 -33.68 -0.26 -13.45
N ASP A 172 -34.27 -0.79 -14.53
CA ASP A 172 -34.03 -2.17 -14.96
C ASP A 172 -32.55 -2.36 -15.37
N ILE A 173 -32.01 -1.41 -16.14
CA ILE A 173 -30.59 -1.42 -16.52
C ILE A 173 -29.69 -1.40 -15.28
N ARG A 174 -29.96 -0.51 -14.31
CA ARG A 174 -29.19 -0.47 -13.05
C ARG A 174 -29.25 -1.80 -12.30
N HIS A 175 -30.45 -2.38 -12.21
CA HIS A 175 -30.65 -3.63 -11.48
C HIS A 175 -29.88 -4.79 -12.12
N ARG A 176 -30.02 -5.01 -13.43
CA ARG A 176 -29.28 -6.05 -14.14
C ARG A 176 -27.78 -5.82 -14.12
N ALA A 177 -27.33 -4.56 -14.21
CA ALA A 177 -25.91 -4.21 -14.10
C ALA A 177 -25.36 -4.56 -12.71
N GLN A 178 -26.11 -4.25 -11.64
CA GLN A 178 -25.72 -4.60 -10.28
C GLN A 178 -25.66 -6.12 -10.08
N LEU A 179 -26.66 -6.85 -10.58
CA LEU A 179 -26.64 -8.32 -10.55
C LEU A 179 -25.43 -8.88 -11.29
N LYS A 180 -25.07 -8.32 -12.46
CA LYS A 180 -23.91 -8.78 -13.23
C LYS A 180 -22.58 -8.53 -12.51
N VAL A 181 -22.45 -7.41 -11.82
CA VAL A 181 -21.30 -7.12 -10.95
C VAL A 181 -21.27 -8.09 -9.76
N SER A 182 -22.40 -8.30 -9.09
CA SER A 182 -22.50 -9.23 -7.97
C SER A 182 -22.19 -10.67 -8.37
N GLU A 183 -22.66 -11.13 -9.52
CA GLU A 183 -22.37 -12.47 -10.08
C GLU A 183 -20.87 -12.68 -10.30
N PHE A 184 -20.12 -11.64 -10.73
CA PHE A 184 -18.66 -11.75 -10.81
C PHE A 184 -18.04 -12.03 -9.43
N PHE A 185 -18.47 -11.33 -8.38
CA PHE A 185 -17.94 -11.56 -7.04
C PHE A 185 -18.37 -12.92 -6.49
N GLU A 186 -19.62 -13.32 -6.67
CA GLU A 186 -20.15 -14.63 -6.26
C GLU A 186 -19.38 -15.78 -6.93
N ASN A 187 -19.16 -15.70 -8.25
CA ASN A 187 -18.40 -16.72 -8.99
C ASN A 187 -16.93 -16.83 -8.57
N ASN A 188 -16.38 -15.80 -7.92
CA ASN A 188 -14.99 -15.76 -7.44
C ASN A 188 -14.91 -15.74 -5.90
N GLU A 189 -16.01 -16.00 -5.20
CA GLU A 189 -16.13 -15.87 -3.74
C GLU A 189 -15.08 -16.72 -3.02
N GLU A 190 -14.96 -18.01 -3.38
CA GLU A 190 -13.99 -18.92 -2.77
C GLU A 190 -12.55 -18.40 -2.89
N GLN A 191 -12.18 -17.85 -4.05
CA GLN A 191 -10.83 -17.34 -4.26
C GLN A 191 -10.61 -16.02 -3.51
N LEU A 192 -11.59 -15.11 -3.53
CA LEU A 192 -11.54 -13.84 -2.80
C LEU A 192 -11.42 -14.08 -1.29
N ASP A 193 -12.23 -14.99 -0.76
CA ASP A 193 -12.22 -15.37 0.65
C ASP A 193 -10.90 -16.02 1.04
N ARG A 194 -10.39 -16.94 0.23
CA ARG A 194 -9.07 -17.56 0.45
C ARG A 194 -7.95 -16.52 0.46
N ILE A 195 -7.93 -15.58 -0.50
CA ILE A 195 -6.94 -14.49 -0.52
C ILE A 195 -7.01 -13.68 0.78
N TYR A 196 -8.22 -13.29 1.21
CA TYR A 196 -8.37 -12.45 2.39
C TYR A 196 -8.04 -13.20 3.69
N ASP A 197 -8.44 -14.47 3.82
CA ASP A 197 -8.10 -15.33 4.95
C ASP A 197 -6.57 -15.54 5.08
N ASP A 198 -5.90 -15.85 3.97
CA ASP A 198 -4.44 -15.98 3.95
C ASP A 198 -3.74 -14.65 4.26
N MET A 199 -4.29 -13.53 3.78
CA MET A 199 -3.80 -12.18 4.09
C MET A 199 -3.92 -11.87 5.60
N VAL A 200 -5.03 -12.23 6.23
CA VAL A 200 -5.23 -12.05 7.69
C VAL A 200 -4.26 -12.94 8.48
N LYS A 201 -4.09 -14.20 8.06
CA LYS A 201 -3.16 -15.15 8.71
C LYS A 201 -1.72 -14.68 8.64
N VAL A 202 -1.23 -14.28 7.46
CA VAL A 202 0.17 -13.84 7.29
C VAL A 202 0.43 -12.56 8.07
N ARG A 203 -0.49 -11.59 8.03
CA ARG A 203 -0.40 -10.34 8.80
C ARG A 203 -0.39 -10.58 10.30
N THR A 204 -1.25 -11.47 10.79
CA THR A 204 -1.27 -11.87 12.21
C THR A 204 0.06 -12.51 12.61
N LYS A 205 0.60 -13.41 11.77
CA LYS A 205 1.90 -14.04 12.03
C LYS A 205 3.03 -13.02 12.08
N ILE A 206 3.09 -12.08 11.12
CA ILE A 206 4.07 -10.98 11.12
C ILE A 206 3.98 -10.18 12.43
N ALA A 207 2.77 -9.83 12.87
CA ALA A 207 2.57 -9.08 14.10
C ALA A 207 3.13 -9.81 15.32
N HIS A 208 2.82 -11.09 15.48
CA HIS A 208 3.34 -11.90 16.58
C HIS A 208 4.86 -12.05 16.52
N GLU A 209 5.43 -12.25 15.32
CA GLU A 209 6.90 -12.34 15.15
C GLU A 209 7.60 -11.04 15.58
N LEU A 210 6.97 -9.88 15.35
CA LEU A 210 7.49 -8.59 15.79
C LEU A 210 7.12 -8.23 17.24
N GLY A 211 6.45 -9.12 17.97
CA GLY A 211 6.10 -8.93 19.38
C GLY A 211 4.82 -8.11 19.65
N TYR A 212 4.00 -7.86 18.62
CA TYR A 212 2.67 -7.26 18.81
C TYR A 212 1.64 -8.30 19.22
N GLU A 213 0.60 -7.88 19.94
CA GLU A 213 -0.54 -8.74 20.31
C GLU A 213 -1.35 -9.20 19.08
N ASN A 214 -1.50 -8.33 18.08
CA ASN A 214 -2.20 -8.59 16.83
C ASN A 214 -1.79 -7.53 15.78
N TYR A 215 -2.33 -7.63 14.56
CA TYR A 215 -1.95 -6.75 13.46
C TYR A 215 -2.41 -5.29 13.61
N VAL A 216 -3.33 -4.96 14.53
CA VAL A 216 -3.89 -3.60 14.61
C VAL A 216 -2.79 -2.58 14.88
N GLN A 217 -2.00 -2.75 15.95
CA GLN A 217 -0.94 -1.79 16.27
C GLN A 217 0.17 -1.79 15.22
N LEU A 218 0.59 -2.96 14.74
CA LEU A 218 1.55 -3.05 13.63
C LEU A 218 1.07 -2.28 12.39
N GLY A 219 -0.22 -2.35 12.07
CA GLY A 219 -0.82 -1.60 10.97
C GLY A 219 -0.75 -0.08 11.17
N TYR A 220 -0.91 0.42 12.41
CA TYR A 220 -0.74 1.84 12.70
C TYR A 220 0.71 2.29 12.54
N ASP A 221 1.65 1.50 13.07
CA ASP A 221 3.07 1.80 13.01
C ASP A 221 3.58 1.74 11.55
N ARG A 222 3.10 0.78 10.75
CA ARG A 222 3.40 0.70 9.30
C ARG A 222 2.85 1.88 8.51
N LEU A 223 1.73 2.46 8.93
CA LEU A 223 1.16 3.67 8.31
C LEU A 223 1.84 4.96 8.78
N GLY A 224 2.89 4.88 9.61
CA GLY A 224 3.62 6.05 10.09
C GLY A 224 2.83 6.91 11.09
N ARG A 225 1.79 6.35 11.72
CA ARG A 225 0.93 7.10 12.64
C ARG A 225 1.66 7.35 13.95
N THR A 226 1.94 8.61 14.27
CA THR A 226 2.71 9.01 15.46
C THR A 226 1.94 9.96 16.38
N ASP A 227 0.80 10.46 15.94
CA ASP A 227 0.02 11.54 16.56
C ASP A 227 -1.42 11.15 16.91
N TYR A 228 -1.85 9.92 16.56
CA TYR A 228 -3.13 9.34 16.98
C TYR A 228 -3.06 7.81 17.03
N ASP A 229 -3.96 7.20 17.82
CA ASP A 229 -4.06 5.75 17.97
C ASP A 229 -5.46 5.19 17.64
N TYR A 230 -5.66 3.88 17.86
CA TYR A 230 -6.93 3.23 17.57
C TYR A 230 -8.11 3.67 18.46
N LYS A 231 -7.83 4.24 19.65
CA LYS A 231 -8.83 4.79 20.56
C LYS A 231 -9.31 6.14 20.04
N ASP A 232 -8.41 6.97 19.52
CA ASP A 232 -8.79 8.22 18.86
C ASP A 232 -9.69 7.95 17.66
N VAL A 233 -9.30 6.98 16.80
CA VAL A 233 -10.12 6.58 15.66
C VAL A 233 -11.45 5.98 16.12
N LYS A 234 -11.49 5.21 17.21
CA LYS A 234 -12.76 4.73 17.79
C LYS A 234 -13.66 5.89 18.21
N ASN A 235 -13.12 6.84 18.98
CA ASN A 235 -13.88 8.01 19.43
C ASN A 235 -14.43 8.80 18.24
N TYR A 236 -13.63 8.98 17.19
CA TYR A 236 -14.07 9.61 15.95
C TYR A 236 -15.21 8.83 15.27
N ARG A 237 -15.09 7.50 15.13
CA ARG A 237 -16.17 6.66 14.57
C ARG A 237 -17.46 6.73 15.38
N ASP A 238 -17.36 6.81 16.71
CA ASP A 238 -18.53 6.96 17.58
C ASP A 238 -19.24 8.31 17.36
N GLN A 239 -18.48 9.39 17.10
CA GLN A 239 -19.05 10.69 16.71
C GLN A 239 -19.75 10.62 15.35
N ILE A 240 -19.13 9.99 14.35
CA ILE A 240 -19.75 9.76 13.02
C ILE A 240 -21.06 8.98 13.16
N TYR A 241 -21.07 7.91 13.97
CA TYR A 241 -22.28 7.13 14.21
C TYR A 241 -23.40 7.95 14.85
N ARG A 242 -23.07 8.77 15.86
CA ARG A 242 -24.05 9.59 16.56
C ARG A 242 -24.58 10.76 15.71
N ASP A 243 -23.68 11.47 15.04
CA ASP A 243 -23.99 12.79 14.48
C ASP A 243 -24.20 12.77 12.96
N VAL A 244 -23.51 11.89 12.22
CA VAL A 244 -23.55 11.87 10.75
C VAL A 244 -24.53 10.83 10.21
N VAL A 245 -24.61 9.65 10.82
CA VAL A 245 -25.53 8.58 10.36
C VAL A 245 -27.00 9.01 10.33
N PRO A 246 -27.53 9.76 11.32
CA PRO A 246 -28.90 10.28 11.24
C PRO A 246 -29.13 11.19 10.02
N LEU A 247 -28.16 12.07 9.72
CA LEU A 247 -28.23 12.96 8.57
C LEU A 247 -28.20 12.17 7.25
N VAL A 248 -27.30 11.18 7.12
CA VAL A 248 -27.24 10.31 5.94
C VAL A 248 -28.56 9.54 5.76
N THR A 249 -29.16 9.08 6.85
CA THR A 249 -30.46 8.39 6.83
C THR A 249 -31.56 9.31 6.30
N GLU A 250 -31.60 10.57 6.72
CA GLU A 250 -32.53 11.56 6.20
C GLU A 250 -32.30 11.85 4.71
N LEU A 251 -31.03 12.02 4.30
CA LEU A 251 -30.67 12.23 2.90
C LEU A 251 -31.10 11.07 2.01
N LYS A 252 -30.94 9.82 2.46
CA LYS A 252 -31.41 8.64 1.70
C LYS A 252 -32.93 8.61 1.57
N LYS A 253 -33.69 8.96 2.61
CA LYS A 253 -35.16 9.11 2.51
C LYS A 253 -35.55 10.20 1.53
N ARG A 254 -34.85 11.34 1.53
CA ARG A 254 -35.08 12.44 0.59
C ARG A 254 -34.74 12.04 -0.85
N ASP A 255 -33.65 11.30 -1.05
CA ASP A 255 -33.26 10.76 -2.36
C ASP A 255 -34.33 9.80 -2.88
N ALA A 256 -34.78 8.86 -2.05
CA ALA A 256 -35.85 7.91 -2.38
C ALA A 256 -37.14 8.63 -2.81
N LYS A 257 -37.59 9.61 -2.01
CA LYS A 257 -38.76 10.44 -2.35
C LYS A 257 -38.57 11.18 -3.67
N ARG A 258 -37.38 11.73 -3.92
CA ARG A 258 -37.05 12.46 -5.17
C ARG A 258 -37.15 11.59 -6.41
N ILE A 259 -36.82 10.30 -6.30
CA ILE A 259 -36.86 9.35 -7.41
C ILE A 259 -38.11 8.42 -7.39
N GLY A 260 -39.08 8.70 -6.51
CA GLY A 260 -40.34 7.97 -6.43
C GLY A 260 -40.25 6.55 -5.87
N ILE A 261 -39.26 6.26 -5.02
CA ILE A 261 -39.14 4.97 -4.32
C ILE A 261 -39.72 5.12 -2.90
N GLU A 262 -40.77 4.36 -2.61
CA GLU A 262 -41.50 4.43 -1.33
C GLU A 262 -40.83 3.65 -0.19
N ASN A 263 -40.13 2.56 -0.53
CA ASN A 263 -39.37 1.71 0.41
C ASN A 263 -37.91 1.57 -0.04
N PRO A 264 -37.05 2.54 0.27
CA PRO A 264 -35.62 2.51 -0.04
C PRO A 264 -34.80 1.58 0.84
#